data_AF-A0A957EKM0-F1
#
_entry.id   AF-A0A957EKM0-F1
#
_cell.length_a   1.000
_cell.length_b   1.000
_cell.length_c   1.000
_cell.angle_alpha   90.00
_cell.angle_beta   90.00
_cell.angle_gamma   90.00
#
_symmetry.space_group_name_H-M   'P 1'
#
loop_
_entity.id
_entity.type
_entity.pdbx_description
1 polymer ?
#
loop_
_entity_poly.entity_id
_entity_poly.type
_entity_poly.pdbx_seq_one_letter_code
_entity_poly.pdbx_strand_id
1 'polypeptide(L)'
;MPRYTSSFPVRVVFLFFALLSGYALLTGCAAQPVPEATATAVPLTTSTQPATATTVAASPGANVATAVPTFAPPATATPVPTITPSPTPALGFYPPAGRAFATLAEFWEGRAEWLLEIPDTGLPIGESDTVYRGEYELWSYLHASDQSAGVVDQCGDPVAFPGCTTRWISLDAGQTFTLTEPVCLFACTSCPCEHLRDQIDQQQYPRVFFTPEEAYLVYEFGAYNYLRTSPDGLAWSDKTHIDGTWIWTYPYGGCAPYELIGLHPNIYANQEWDCLAGGPPGIYVEGDTLYVFVG
;
A
#
# COMPACT_ATOMS: atom_id res chain seq x y z
N MET A 1 -2.11 -3.65 29.48
CA MET A 1 -1.09 -2.88 28.75
C MET A 1 -1.70 -1.55 28.38
N PRO A 2 -1.08 -0.40 28.70
CA PRO A 2 -1.63 0.90 28.30
C PRO A 2 -1.46 1.07 26.78
N ARG A 3 -2.57 1.29 26.06
CA ARG A 3 -2.53 1.71 24.66
C ARG A 3 -2.01 3.15 24.64
N TYR A 4 -0.78 3.36 24.21
CA TYR A 4 -0.32 4.69 23.82
C TYR A 4 -1.08 5.04 22.53
N THR A 5 -2.12 5.86 22.64
CA THR A 5 -2.73 6.49 21.46
C THR A 5 -1.85 7.68 21.10
N SER A 6 -0.79 7.47 20.31
CA SER A 6 -0.16 8.57 19.58
C SER A 6 -1.15 9.03 18.50
N SER A 7 -2.08 9.88 18.90
CA SER A 7 -2.96 10.56 17.95
C SER A 7 -2.14 11.63 17.24
N PHE A 8 -1.49 11.26 16.14
CA PHE A 8 -1.00 12.25 15.19
C PHE A 8 -2.18 13.05 14.66
N PRO A 9 -2.09 14.38 14.53
CA PRO A 9 -3.07 15.14 13.77
C PRO A 9 -2.96 14.74 12.29
N VAL A 10 -3.87 13.90 11.81
CA VAL A 10 -3.97 13.59 10.38
C VAL A 10 -4.49 14.83 9.66
N ARG A 11 -3.70 15.35 8.72
CA ARG A 11 -4.13 16.43 7.83
C ARG A 11 -4.37 15.86 6.44
N VAL A 12 -5.63 15.89 6.02
CA VAL A 12 -6.00 15.61 4.63
C VAL A 12 -5.63 16.85 3.81
N VAL A 13 -4.76 16.68 2.82
CA VAL A 13 -4.34 17.76 1.93
C VAL A 13 -4.80 17.44 0.51
N PHE A 14 -5.67 18.31 -0.01
CA PHE A 14 -6.07 18.32 -1.41
C PHE A 14 -4.98 19.07 -2.21
N LEU A 15 -4.20 18.34 -3.01
CA LEU A 15 -3.17 18.93 -3.86
C LEU A 15 -3.79 19.41 -5.17
N PHE A 16 -3.70 20.72 -5.43
CA PHE A 16 -4.17 21.33 -6.68
C PHE A 16 -3.08 21.26 -7.75
N PHE A 17 -3.26 20.39 -8.75
CA PHE A 17 -2.47 20.46 -9.99
C PHE A 17 -3.25 21.25 -11.05
N ALA A 18 -2.85 22.51 -11.26
CA ALA A 18 -3.30 23.29 -12.41
C ALA A 18 -2.59 22.80 -13.68
N LEU A 19 -3.13 21.77 -14.32
CA LEU A 19 -2.74 21.39 -15.68
C LEU A 19 -3.27 22.45 -16.66
N LEU A 20 -2.37 23.33 -17.12
CA LEU A 20 -2.61 24.21 -18.26
C LEU A 20 -2.66 23.36 -19.55
N SER A 21 -3.82 22.80 -19.83
CA SER A 21 -4.07 22.00 -21.03
C SER A 21 -4.25 22.90 -22.24
N GLY A 22 -3.21 22.97 -23.08
CA GLY A 22 -3.31 23.47 -24.45
C GLY A 22 -4.21 22.55 -25.28
N TYR A 23 -5.37 23.05 -25.69
CA TYR A 23 -6.25 22.37 -26.63
C TYR A 23 -5.59 22.29 -28.02
N ALA A 24 -5.17 21.09 -28.42
CA ALA A 24 -4.90 20.75 -29.82
C ALA A 24 -6.02 19.84 -30.33
N LEU A 25 -6.77 20.33 -31.31
CA LEU A 25 -7.80 19.61 -32.05
C LEU A 25 -7.18 18.43 -32.81
N LEU A 26 -7.63 17.21 -32.54
CA LEU A 26 -7.42 16.06 -33.42
C LEU A 26 -8.76 15.42 -33.77
N THR A 27 -9.14 15.61 -35.02
CA THR A 27 -10.26 14.94 -35.70
C THR A 27 -9.84 13.56 -36.19
N GLY A 28 -10.66 12.55 -35.89
CA GLY A 28 -10.95 11.44 -36.81
C GLY A 28 -10.13 10.16 -36.67
N CYS A 29 -10.64 9.19 -35.92
CA CYS A 29 -10.44 7.77 -36.21
C CYS A 29 -11.80 7.04 -36.15
N ALA A 30 -12.12 6.32 -37.23
CA ALA A 30 -13.30 5.48 -37.35
C ALA A 30 -13.14 4.20 -36.51
N ALA A 31 -14.22 3.79 -35.85
CA ALA A 31 -14.27 2.59 -35.03
C ALA A 31 -14.14 1.32 -35.88
N GLN A 32 -13.22 0.44 -35.52
CA GLN A 32 -13.23 -0.95 -35.98
C GLN A 32 -14.05 -1.83 -35.03
N PRO A 33 -14.78 -2.84 -35.54
CA PRO A 33 -15.51 -3.79 -34.72
C PRO A 33 -14.55 -4.73 -33.96
N VAL A 34 -14.78 -4.86 -32.66
CA VAL A 34 -14.07 -5.79 -31.77
C VAL A 34 -14.63 -7.21 -31.95
N PRO A 35 -13.80 -8.25 -32.10
CA PRO A 35 -14.28 -9.63 -32.16
C PRO A 35 -14.73 -10.13 -30.79
N GLU A 36 -15.86 -10.82 -30.79
CA GLU A 36 -16.52 -11.42 -29.63
C GLU A 36 -15.72 -12.64 -29.13
N ALA A 37 -15.19 -12.58 -27.90
CA ALA A 37 -14.43 -13.67 -27.30
C ALA A 37 -15.36 -14.59 -26.51
N THR A 38 -15.53 -15.82 -26.99
CA THR A 38 -16.28 -16.88 -26.30
C THR A 38 -15.44 -17.47 -25.16
N ALA A 39 -15.82 -17.18 -23.92
CA ALA A 39 -15.18 -17.79 -22.74
C ALA A 39 -15.63 -19.26 -22.59
N THR A 40 -14.67 -20.19 -22.59
CA THR A 40 -14.89 -21.59 -22.23
C THR A 40 -14.61 -21.76 -20.74
N ALA A 41 -15.64 -22.10 -19.96
CA ALA A 41 -15.49 -22.37 -18.54
C ALA A 41 -14.74 -23.71 -18.31
N VAL A 42 -13.67 -23.67 -17.52
CA VAL A 42 -12.96 -24.86 -17.02
C VAL A 42 -13.47 -25.16 -15.61
N PRO A 43 -13.85 -26.41 -15.28
CA PRO A 43 -14.34 -26.76 -13.95
C PRO A 43 -13.19 -26.81 -12.93
N LEU A 44 -13.34 -26.11 -11.81
CA LEU A 44 -12.43 -26.20 -10.65
C LEU A 44 -12.64 -27.54 -9.91
N THR A 45 -11.56 -28.30 -9.73
CA THR A 45 -11.50 -29.43 -8.81
C THR A 45 -11.04 -28.96 -7.43
N THR A 46 -11.90 -29.05 -6.42
CA THR A 46 -11.60 -28.76 -5.02
C THR A 46 -10.79 -29.90 -4.40
N SER A 47 -9.62 -29.58 -3.86
CA SER A 47 -8.77 -30.50 -3.09
C SER A 47 -8.89 -30.21 -1.60
N THR A 48 -9.57 -31.08 -0.87
CA THR A 48 -9.64 -31.07 0.60
C THR A 48 -8.37 -31.69 1.20
N GLN A 49 -7.56 -30.89 1.89
CA GLN A 49 -6.46 -31.37 2.72
C GLN A 49 -6.80 -31.21 4.22
N PRO A 50 -6.66 -32.26 5.06
CA PRO A 50 -6.96 -32.16 6.48
C PRO A 50 -5.84 -31.47 7.28
N ALA A 51 -6.22 -30.49 8.10
CA ALA A 51 -5.33 -29.77 9.01
C ALA A 51 -4.91 -30.63 10.20
N THR A 52 -3.60 -30.60 10.54
CA THR A 52 -3.04 -31.27 11.71
C THR A 52 -2.83 -30.23 12.83
N ALA A 53 -3.53 -30.39 13.95
CA ALA A 53 -3.41 -29.52 15.11
C ALA A 53 -2.11 -29.82 15.91
N THR A 54 -1.33 -28.78 16.19
CA THR A 54 -0.17 -28.85 17.09
C THR A 54 -0.50 -28.15 18.41
N THR A 55 -0.39 -28.86 19.53
CA THR A 55 -0.58 -28.36 20.88
C THR A 55 0.73 -27.76 21.43
N VAL A 56 0.68 -26.49 21.86
CA VAL A 56 1.79 -25.83 22.55
C VAL A 56 1.57 -25.93 24.06
N ALA A 57 2.58 -26.46 24.78
CA ALA A 57 2.59 -26.57 26.23
C ALA A 57 3.07 -25.27 26.91
N ALA A 58 2.35 -24.85 27.96
CA ALA A 58 2.67 -23.67 28.76
C ALA A 58 3.79 -23.96 29.78
N SER A 59 4.71 -22.99 29.94
CA SER A 59 5.78 -23.01 30.95
C SER A 59 5.39 -22.15 32.18
N PRO A 60 5.60 -22.60 33.43
CA PRO A 60 5.26 -21.84 34.62
C PRO A 60 6.34 -20.79 35.00
N GLY A 61 5.87 -19.59 35.34
CA GLY A 61 6.71 -18.42 35.66
C GLY A 61 7.42 -18.50 37.01
N ALA A 62 8.66 -18.01 37.02
CA ALA A 62 9.46 -17.80 38.22
C ALA A 62 9.33 -16.33 38.69
N ASN A 63 9.01 -16.17 39.98
CA ASN A 63 8.98 -14.89 40.67
C ASN A 63 10.41 -14.37 40.88
N VAL A 64 10.73 -13.22 40.29
CA VAL A 64 12.00 -12.50 40.52
C VAL A 64 11.76 -11.35 41.49
N ALA A 65 12.52 -11.34 42.59
CA ALA A 65 12.46 -10.33 43.63
C ALA A 65 12.93 -8.96 43.12
N THR A 66 12.15 -7.92 43.41
CA THR A 66 12.42 -6.53 43.06
C THR A 66 13.47 -5.92 44.00
N ALA A 67 14.69 -5.72 43.51
CA ALA A 67 15.70 -4.90 44.18
C ALA A 67 15.46 -3.42 43.86
N VAL A 68 15.48 -2.57 44.89
CA VAL A 68 15.37 -1.11 44.77
C VAL A 68 16.70 -0.55 44.26
N PRO A 69 16.73 0.14 43.11
CA PRO A 69 17.97 0.72 42.59
C PRO A 69 18.38 1.94 43.43
N THR A 70 19.65 1.97 43.82
CA THR A 70 20.29 3.13 44.44
C THR A 70 20.78 4.05 43.33
N PHE A 71 20.26 5.28 43.27
CA PHE A 71 20.63 6.26 42.26
C PHE A 71 22.01 6.87 42.60
N ALA A 72 22.99 6.62 41.73
CA ALA A 72 24.26 7.33 41.73
C ALA A 72 24.09 8.72 41.06
N PRO A 73 24.85 9.74 41.48
CA PRO A 73 24.79 11.07 40.88
C PRO A 73 25.22 11.04 39.39
N PRO A 74 24.65 11.93 38.56
CA PRO A 74 24.86 11.92 37.12
C PRO A 74 26.33 12.23 36.78
N ALA A 75 26.93 11.36 35.97
CA ALA A 75 28.25 11.60 35.41
C ALA A 75 28.21 12.80 34.44
N THR A 76 29.24 13.63 34.51
CA THR A 76 29.50 14.74 33.58
C THR A 76 29.42 14.25 32.13
N ALA A 77 28.54 14.86 31.33
CA ALA A 77 28.27 14.47 29.95
C ALA A 77 29.54 14.54 29.10
N THR A 78 30.03 13.37 28.66
CA THR A 78 31.02 13.25 27.59
C THR A 78 30.38 13.77 26.29
N PRO A 79 31.07 14.62 25.50
CA PRO A 79 30.54 15.08 24.22
C PRO A 79 30.19 13.88 23.34
N VAL A 80 28.94 13.83 22.88
CA VAL A 80 28.44 12.81 21.96
C VAL A 80 29.28 12.90 20.68
N PRO A 81 29.91 11.81 20.22
CA PRO A 81 30.64 11.83 18.97
C PRO A 81 29.69 12.22 17.84
N THR A 82 30.05 13.25 17.07
CA THR A 82 29.40 13.58 15.81
C THR A 82 29.48 12.36 14.91
N ILE A 83 28.35 11.70 14.70
CA ILE A 83 28.25 10.54 13.82
C ILE A 83 28.39 11.08 12.40
N THR A 84 29.57 10.93 11.79
CA THR A 84 29.71 11.13 10.34
C THR A 84 28.82 10.09 9.67
N PRO A 85 27.85 10.48 8.81
CA PRO A 85 26.99 9.52 8.15
C PRO A 85 27.87 8.55 7.36
N SER A 86 27.79 7.27 7.72
CA SER A 86 28.40 6.20 6.92
C SER A 86 27.75 6.27 5.54
N PRO A 87 28.52 6.25 4.43
CA PRO A 87 27.92 6.29 3.10
C PRO A 87 26.93 5.14 2.99
N THR A 88 25.66 5.49 2.75
CA THR A 88 24.62 4.52 2.43
C THR A 88 25.17 3.64 1.31
N PRO A 89 25.20 2.30 1.46
CA PRO A 89 25.55 1.41 0.37
C PRO A 89 24.75 1.85 -0.85
N ALA A 90 25.44 2.22 -1.93
CA ALA A 90 24.76 2.59 -3.16
C ALA A 90 23.93 1.37 -3.57
N LEU A 91 22.62 1.50 -3.45
CA LEU A 91 21.65 0.62 -4.09
C LEU A 91 22.19 0.24 -5.46
N GLY A 92 22.19 -1.05 -5.79
CA GLY A 92 22.62 -1.55 -7.11
C GLY A 92 21.73 -1.10 -8.27
N PHE A 93 20.93 -0.05 -8.09
CA PHE A 93 20.29 0.66 -9.18
C PHE A 93 21.39 1.36 -9.97
N TYR A 94 21.78 0.73 -11.07
CA TYR A 94 22.61 1.38 -12.07
C TYR A 94 21.71 1.77 -13.24
N PRO A 95 21.85 2.99 -13.76
CA PRO A 95 21.20 3.29 -15.02
C PRO A 95 21.71 2.30 -16.08
N PRO A 96 20.88 1.94 -17.06
CA PRO A 96 21.32 1.11 -18.18
C PRO A 96 22.60 1.67 -18.81
N ALA A 97 23.42 0.79 -19.39
CA ALA A 97 24.70 1.19 -19.98
C ALA A 97 24.53 2.37 -20.96
N GLY A 98 25.30 3.44 -20.73
CA GLY A 98 25.22 4.67 -21.53
C GLY A 98 24.14 5.66 -21.10
N ARG A 99 23.43 5.42 -19.99
CA ARG A 99 22.46 6.33 -19.40
C ARG A 99 22.88 6.80 -18.01
N ALA A 100 22.17 7.81 -17.49
CA ALA A 100 22.26 8.30 -16.12
C ALA A 100 20.84 8.47 -15.56
N PHE A 101 20.67 8.39 -14.24
CA PHE A 101 19.39 8.76 -13.63
C PHE A 101 19.10 10.24 -13.84
N ALA A 102 17.85 10.56 -14.13
CA ALA A 102 17.39 11.93 -14.16
C ALA A 102 17.38 12.52 -12.74
N THR A 103 17.69 13.80 -12.65
CA THR A 103 17.49 14.60 -11.45
C THR A 103 16.00 14.90 -11.25
N LEU A 104 15.62 15.26 -10.02
CA LEU A 104 14.25 15.71 -9.74
C LEU A 104 13.88 16.97 -10.55
N ALA A 105 14.84 17.87 -10.79
CA ALA A 105 14.63 19.04 -11.64
C ALA A 105 14.32 18.64 -13.09
N GLU A 106 15.07 17.69 -13.65
CA GLU A 106 14.79 17.17 -15.00
C GLU A 106 13.44 16.47 -15.10
N PHE A 107 13.02 15.75 -14.04
CA PHE A 107 11.66 15.20 -13.96
C PHE A 107 10.60 16.30 -14.05
N TRP A 108 10.70 17.34 -13.23
CA TRP A 108 9.72 18.44 -13.22
C TRP A 108 9.73 19.30 -14.48
N GLU A 109 10.87 19.38 -15.17
CA GLU A 109 11.00 20.09 -16.43
C GLU A 109 10.62 19.23 -17.65
N GLY A 110 10.13 18.00 -17.42
CA GLY A 110 9.70 17.08 -18.48
C GLY A 110 10.85 16.54 -19.34
N ARG A 111 12.08 16.56 -18.83
CA ARG A 111 13.27 16.03 -19.51
C ARG A 111 13.63 14.60 -19.09
N ALA A 112 13.00 14.07 -18.04
CA ALA A 112 13.14 12.68 -17.68
C ALA A 112 12.38 11.77 -18.66
N GLU A 113 12.92 10.58 -18.88
CA GLU A 113 12.25 9.49 -19.61
C GLU A 113 12.01 8.31 -18.67
N TRP A 114 10.88 7.62 -18.85
CA TRP A 114 10.62 6.35 -18.19
C TRP A 114 11.11 5.22 -19.07
N LEU A 115 11.87 4.29 -18.48
CA LEU A 115 12.33 3.08 -19.16
C LEU A 115 11.83 1.85 -18.40
N LEU A 116 11.19 0.93 -19.12
CA LEU A 116 10.90 -0.39 -18.60
C LEU A 116 12.12 -1.29 -18.80
N GLU A 117 12.76 -1.68 -17.70
CA GLU A 117 13.94 -2.55 -17.74
C GLU A 117 13.56 -4.04 -17.68
N ILE A 118 12.69 -4.40 -16.72
CA ILE A 118 12.23 -5.77 -16.48
C ILE A 118 10.71 -5.80 -16.62
N PRO A 119 10.18 -6.41 -17.70
CA PRO A 119 8.74 -6.44 -17.95
C PRO A 119 7.94 -7.24 -16.92
N ASP A 120 8.57 -8.23 -16.28
CA ASP A 120 7.95 -9.10 -15.29
C ASP A 120 8.94 -9.36 -14.16
N THR A 121 8.64 -8.80 -13.00
CA THR A 121 9.43 -8.97 -11.78
C THR A 121 8.84 -10.04 -10.86
N GLY A 122 7.79 -10.75 -11.28
CA GLY A 122 7.04 -11.72 -10.46
C GLY A 122 5.90 -11.12 -9.63
N LEU A 123 5.74 -9.80 -9.63
CA LEU A 123 4.54 -9.16 -9.07
C LEU A 123 3.34 -9.42 -9.99
N PRO A 124 2.17 -9.80 -9.47
CA PRO A 124 0.96 -9.88 -10.28
C PRO A 124 0.55 -8.49 -10.78
N ILE A 125 -0.27 -8.45 -11.82
CA ILE A 125 -0.87 -7.20 -12.29
C ILE A 125 -1.79 -6.67 -11.19
N GLY A 126 -1.46 -5.50 -10.68
CA GLY A 126 -2.24 -4.82 -9.65
C GLY A 126 -1.52 -3.57 -9.17
N GLU A 127 -2.23 -2.76 -8.40
CA GLU A 127 -1.66 -1.55 -7.84
C GLU A 127 -0.84 -1.86 -6.59
N SER A 128 0.40 -1.37 -6.60
CA SER A 128 1.37 -1.58 -5.53
C SER A 128 2.00 -0.28 -5.05
N ASP A 129 2.68 -0.37 -3.92
CA ASP A 129 3.69 0.58 -3.49
C ASP A 129 4.93 -0.16 -3.01
N THR A 130 6.10 0.29 -3.44
CA THR A 130 7.37 -0.41 -3.21
C THR A 130 8.32 0.49 -2.45
N VAL A 131 8.69 0.06 -1.24
CA VAL A 131 9.57 0.80 -0.35
C VAL A 131 10.96 0.16 -0.29
N TYR A 132 11.97 1.01 -0.19
CA TYR A 132 13.34 0.57 0.07
C TYR A 132 13.54 0.31 1.57
N ARG A 133 14.09 -0.85 1.93
CA ARG A 133 14.32 -1.25 3.32
C ARG A 133 15.80 -1.32 3.73
N GLY A 134 16.71 -0.99 2.81
CA GLY A 134 18.15 -1.02 3.05
C GLY A 134 18.86 -2.06 2.19
N GLU A 135 20.16 -1.86 1.97
CA GLU A 135 21.01 -2.68 1.11
C GLU A 135 20.40 -2.93 -0.28
N TYR A 136 19.85 -4.12 -0.52
CA TYR A 136 19.20 -4.56 -1.76
C TYR A 136 17.73 -4.99 -1.55
N GLU A 137 17.20 -4.78 -0.34
CA GLU A 137 15.87 -5.25 0.05
C GLU A 137 14.79 -4.22 -0.30
N LEU A 138 13.81 -4.65 -1.09
CA LEU A 138 12.59 -3.90 -1.41
C LEU A 138 11.38 -4.66 -0.91
N TRP A 139 10.45 -3.95 -0.30
CA TRP A 139 9.15 -4.49 0.05
C TRP A 139 8.08 -3.85 -0.83
N SER A 140 7.37 -4.69 -1.58
CA SER A 140 6.21 -4.26 -2.36
C SER A 140 4.94 -4.67 -1.62
N TYR A 141 4.10 -3.69 -1.31
CA TYR A 141 2.74 -3.87 -0.80
C TYR A 141 1.80 -3.83 -1.98
N LEU A 142 1.08 -4.90 -2.21
CA LEU A 142 0.25 -5.09 -3.40
C LEU A 142 -0.99 -5.88 -3.01
N HIS A 143 -2.15 -5.54 -3.59
CA HIS A 143 -3.30 -6.43 -3.42
C HIS A 143 -3.19 -7.66 -4.30
N ALA A 144 -3.49 -8.81 -3.71
CA ALA A 144 -3.56 -10.07 -4.42
C ALA A 144 -4.72 -10.91 -3.87
N SER A 145 -5.26 -11.77 -4.72
CA SER A 145 -6.36 -12.68 -4.45
C SER A 145 -5.94 -14.14 -4.58
N ASP A 146 -6.85 -15.07 -4.28
CA ASP A 146 -6.66 -16.49 -4.54
C ASP A 146 -6.36 -16.76 -6.03
N GLN A 147 -7.12 -16.11 -6.92
CA GLN A 147 -6.93 -16.26 -8.37
C GLN A 147 -5.55 -15.78 -8.85
N SER A 148 -5.02 -14.69 -8.28
CA SER A 148 -3.75 -14.11 -8.75
C SER A 148 -2.51 -14.79 -8.16
N ALA A 149 -2.57 -15.21 -6.89
CA ALA A 149 -1.39 -15.73 -6.19
C ALA A 149 -1.70 -16.74 -5.07
N GLY A 150 -2.89 -17.35 -5.06
CA GLY A 150 -3.31 -18.31 -4.02
C GLY A 150 -3.47 -17.68 -2.64
N VAL A 151 -3.79 -16.38 -2.58
CA VAL A 151 -3.95 -15.65 -1.32
C VAL A 151 -5.20 -16.08 -0.58
N VAL A 152 -5.02 -16.36 0.71
CA VAL A 152 -6.11 -16.64 1.66
C VAL A 152 -6.22 -15.57 2.72
N ASP A 153 -7.35 -15.51 3.41
CA ASP A 153 -7.49 -14.69 4.61
C ASP A 153 -6.83 -15.37 5.82
N GLN A 154 -6.88 -14.71 6.98
CA GLN A 154 -6.27 -15.21 8.22
C GLN A 154 -6.95 -16.46 8.79
N CYS A 155 -8.13 -16.81 8.28
CA CYS A 155 -8.86 -18.02 8.63
C CYS A 155 -8.64 -19.15 7.62
N GLY A 156 -7.91 -18.89 6.54
CA GLY A 156 -7.58 -19.84 5.48
C GLY A 156 -8.61 -19.91 4.36
N ASP A 157 -9.59 -19.01 4.33
CA ASP A 157 -10.58 -18.95 3.25
C ASP A 157 -9.99 -18.21 2.03
N PRO A 158 -10.25 -18.67 0.79
CA PRO A 158 -9.79 -18.00 -0.43
C PRO A 158 -10.29 -16.56 -0.54
N VAL A 159 -9.39 -15.63 -0.87
CA VAL A 159 -9.73 -14.21 -1.01
C VAL A 159 -10.19 -13.91 -2.43
N ALA A 160 -11.34 -13.23 -2.55
CA ALA A 160 -11.91 -12.83 -3.84
C ALA A 160 -11.12 -11.68 -4.51
N PHE A 161 -11.16 -11.60 -5.84
CA PHE A 161 -10.61 -10.46 -6.60
C PHE A 161 -11.43 -9.17 -6.32
N PRO A 162 -10.81 -7.99 -6.13
CA PRO A 162 -9.41 -7.64 -6.43
C PRO A 162 -8.38 -8.00 -5.36
N GLY A 163 -8.81 -8.56 -4.23
CA GLY A 163 -7.90 -9.12 -3.24
C GLY A 163 -7.56 -8.22 -2.07
N CYS A 164 -6.63 -8.68 -1.25
CA CYS A 164 -6.18 -7.99 -0.04
C CYS A 164 -4.69 -7.65 -0.14
N THR A 165 -4.26 -6.67 0.67
CA THR A 165 -2.86 -6.26 0.76
C THR A 165 -2.01 -7.44 1.23
N THR A 166 -1.00 -7.74 0.42
CA THR A 166 0.05 -8.73 0.66
C THR A 166 1.41 -8.04 0.60
N ARG A 167 2.45 -8.71 1.13
CA ARG A 167 3.82 -8.22 1.08
C ARG A 167 4.70 -9.14 0.25
N TRP A 168 5.36 -8.55 -0.74
CA TRP A 168 6.33 -9.19 -1.61
C TRP A 168 7.71 -8.63 -1.32
N ILE A 169 8.72 -9.49 -1.31
CA ILE A 169 10.09 -9.11 -1.00
C ILE A 169 10.96 -9.34 -2.22
N SER A 170 11.78 -8.35 -2.54
CA SER A 170 12.92 -8.50 -3.42
C SER A 170 14.21 -8.35 -2.62
N LEU A 171 15.18 -9.23 -2.88
CA LEU A 171 16.54 -9.17 -2.31
C LEU A 171 17.60 -8.89 -3.37
N ASP A 172 17.19 -8.59 -4.59
CA ASP A 172 18.03 -8.39 -5.78
C ASP A 172 17.81 -7.02 -6.43
N ALA A 173 17.44 -6.03 -5.60
CA ALA A 173 17.13 -4.66 -6.01
C ALA A 173 15.96 -4.56 -7.01
N GLY A 174 14.91 -5.36 -6.81
CA GLY A 174 13.66 -5.30 -7.55
C GLY A 174 13.62 -6.07 -8.85
N GLN A 175 14.65 -6.89 -9.13
CA GLN A 175 14.66 -7.73 -10.33
C GLN A 175 13.64 -8.86 -10.21
N THR A 176 13.52 -9.44 -9.01
CA THR A 176 12.51 -10.44 -8.68
C THR A 176 11.85 -10.15 -7.35
N PHE A 177 10.55 -10.37 -7.26
CA PHE A 177 9.75 -10.30 -6.05
C PHE A 177 9.14 -11.65 -5.74
N THR A 178 9.17 -12.02 -4.47
CA THR A 178 8.57 -13.26 -3.96
C THR A 178 7.53 -12.94 -2.90
N LEU A 179 6.35 -13.53 -3.03
CA LEU A 179 5.33 -13.52 -1.98
C LEU A 179 5.80 -14.41 -0.84
N THR A 180 6.16 -13.81 0.29
CA THR A 180 6.71 -14.56 1.43
C THR A 180 5.64 -15.44 2.08
N GLU A 181 4.43 -14.90 2.20
CA GLU A 181 3.28 -15.58 2.80
C GLU A 181 2.02 -15.22 1.98
N PRO A 182 1.28 -16.20 1.43
CA PRO A 182 0.08 -15.95 0.65
C PRO A 182 -1.14 -15.72 1.56
N VAL A 183 -1.01 -14.79 2.52
CA VAL A 183 -2.05 -14.45 3.50
C VAL A 183 -2.25 -12.94 3.54
N CYS A 184 -3.49 -12.48 3.68
CA CYS A 184 -3.77 -11.05 3.87
C CYS A 184 -3.02 -10.47 5.07
N LEU A 185 -2.41 -9.30 4.90
CA LEU A 185 -1.68 -8.61 5.97
C LEU A 185 -2.58 -8.07 7.09
N PHE A 186 -3.86 -7.82 6.83
CA PHE A 186 -4.78 -7.30 7.83
C PHE A 186 -5.45 -8.44 8.60
N ALA A 187 -5.31 -8.41 9.92
CA ALA A 187 -5.89 -9.41 10.79
C ALA A 187 -7.43 -9.35 10.78
N CYS A 188 -8.07 -10.51 10.77
CA CYS A 188 -9.50 -10.62 11.01
C CYS A 188 -9.81 -10.50 12.50
N THR A 189 -10.93 -9.86 12.83
CA THR A 189 -11.38 -9.72 14.22
C THR A 189 -11.76 -11.08 14.83
N SER A 190 -12.31 -11.97 14.00
CA SER A 190 -12.73 -13.32 14.38
C SER A 190 -12.85 -14.20 13.13
N CYS A 191 -12.79 -15.53 13.29
CA CYS A 191 -13.08 -16.47 12.21
C CYS A 191 -14.56 -16.94 12.25
N PRO A 192 -15.24 -17.01 11.08
CA PRO A 192 -14.77 -16.60 9.76
C PRO A 192 -14.62 -15.07 9.63
N CYS A 193 -13.71 -14.65 8.76
CA CYS A 193 -13.55 -13.24 8.44
C CYS A 193 -14.82 -12.69 7.79
N GLU A 194 -15.11 -11.40 8.00
CA GLU A 194 -16.29 -10.75 7.42
C GLU A 194 -15.84 -9.56 6.58
N HIS A 195 -16.33 -9.49 5.34
CA HIS A 195 -15.89 -8.53 4.33
C HIS A 195 -15.95 -7.07 4.80
N LEU A 196 -17.08 -6.61 5.35
CA LEU A 196 -17.21 -5.20 5.73
C LEU A 196 -16.44 -4.87 7.03
N ARG A 197 -16.41 -5.79 7.98
CA ARG A 197 -15.72 -5.65 9.27
C ARG A 197 -14.20 -5.72 9.11
N ASP A 198 -13.69 -6.74 8.43
CA ASP A 198 -12.27 -7.06 8.37
C ASP A 198 -11.61 -6.56 7.07
N GLN A 199 -12.41 -6.20 6.05
CA GLN A 199 -11.95 -5.72 4.73
C GLN A 199 -11.06 -6.72 4.02
N ILE A 200 -11.45 -8.00 3.99
CA ILE A 200 -10.61 -9.09 3.49
C ILE A 200 -10.38 -9.11 1.98
N ASP A 201 -10.98 -8.19 1.23
CA ASP A 201 -10.77 -8.01 -0.21
C ASP A 201 -10.88 -6.51 -0.54
N GLN A 202 -10.81 -6.17 -1.82
CA GLN A 202 -10.90 -4.82 -2.35
C GLN A 202 -9.98 -3.80 -1.64
N GLN A 203 -8.81 -4.23 -1.16
CA GLN A 203 -7.84 -3.34 -0.53
C GLN A 203 -6.94 -2.70 -1.60
N GLN A 204 -7.46 -1.72 -2.33
CA GLN A 204 -6.79 -1.18 -3.51
C GLN A 204 -5.80 -0.07 -3.18
N TYR A 205 -4.83 0.16 -4.08
CA TYR A 205 -3.87 1.26 -4.00
C TYR A 205 -3.16 1.40 -2.64
N PRO A 206 -2.57 0.33 -2.07
CA PRO A 206 -1.80 0.49 -0.85
C PRO A 206 -0.68 1.51 -1.06
N ARG A 207 -0.48 2.38 -0.08
CA ARG A 207 0.61 3.36 -0.01
C ARG A 207 1.23 3.30 1.35
N VAL A 208 2.54 3.07 1.41
CA VAL A 208 3.26 2.79 2.65
C VAL A 208 4.37 3.79 2.86
N PHE A 209 4.44 4.32 4.08
CA PHE A 209 5.51 5.20 4.50
C PHE A 209 6.13 4.67 5.79
N PHE A 210 7.45 4.55 5.84
CA PHE A 210 8.18 4.16 7.04
C PHE A 210 8.86 5.37 7.67
N THR A 211 8.62 5.55 8.96
CA THR A 211 9.45 6.36 9.86
C THR A 211 10.40 5.45 10.64
N PRO A 212 11.36 5.98 11.41
CA PRO A 212 12.19 5.15 12.29
C PRO A 212 11.39 4.40 13.37
N GLU A 213 10.23 4.92 13.79
CA GLU A 213 9.43 4.38 14.90
C GLU A 213 8.20 3.56 14.45
N GLU A 214 7.62 3.92 13.30
CA GLU A 214 6.32 3.39 12.86
C GLU A 214 6.18 3.42 11.33
N ALA A 215 5.45 2.46 10.78
CA ALA A 215 5.00 2.42 9.40
C ALA A 215 3.53 2.85 9.32
N TYR A 216 3.18 3.55 8.26
CA TYR A 216 1.82 3.99 7.95
C TYR A 216 1.41 3.41 6.60
N LEU A 217 0.17 2.94 6.50
CA LEU A 217 -0.41 2.46 5.26
C LEU A 217 -1.77 3.11 5.03
N VAL A 218 -1.94 3.74 3.87
CA VAL A 218 -3.24 4.18 3.37
C VAL A 218 -3.63 3.33 2.19
N TYR A 219 -4.91 2.95 2.12
CA TYR A 219 -5.47 2.14 1.05
C TYR A 219 -6.94 2.50 0.84
N GLU A 220 -7.46 2.15 -0.32
CA GLU A 220 -8.86 2.26 -0.66
C GLU A 220 -9.59 0.95 -0.31
N PHE A 221 -10.80 1.05 0.22
CA PHE A 221 -11.76 -0.04 0.35
C PHE A 221 -13.17 0.48 0.10
N GLY A 222 -13.86 -0.05 -0.91
CA GLY A 222 -15.22 0.35 -1.26
C GLY A 222 -15.36 1.85 -1.55
N ALA A 223 -14.36 2.44 -2.23
CA ALA A 223 -14.25 3.88 -2.53
C ALA A 223 -14.08 4.81 -1.31
N TYR A 224 -13.76 4.26 -0.14
CA TYR A 224 -13.32 5.01 1.04
C TYR A 224 -11.84 4.77 1.27
N ASN A 225 -11.14 5.73 1.87
CA ASN A 225 -9.76 5.52 2.31
C ASN A 225 -9.68 5.18 3.79
N TYR A 226 -8.73 4.31 4.11
CA TYR A 226 -8.43 3.89 5.47
C TYR A 226 -6.94 4.00 5.73
N LEU A 227 -6.60 4.44 6.94
CA LEU A 227 -5.26 4.45 7.50
C LEU A 227 -5.08 3.25 8.45
N ARG A 228 -3.92 2.63 8.39
CA ARG A 228 -3.41 1.69 9.39
C ARG A 228 -1.97 2.06 9.75
N THR A 229 -1.55 1.69 10.96
CA THR A 229 -0.17 1.83 11.40
C THR A 229 0.43 0.48 11.78
N SER A 230 1.76 0.37 11.77
CA SER A 230 2.46 -0.86 12.10
C SER A 230 3.84 -0.57 12.67
N PRO A 231 4.30 -1.27 13.73
CA PRO A 231 5.66 -1.10 14.23
C PRO A 231 6.73 -1.71 13.31
N ASP A 232 6.34 -2.63 12.42
CA ASP A 232 7.28 -3.44 11.62
C ASP A 232 6.89 -3.57 10.14
N GLY A 233 5.75 -3.00 9.73
CA GLY A 233 5.20 -3.13 8.38
C GLY A 233 4.57 -4.50 8.09
N LEU A 234 4.35 -5.32 9.13
CA LEU A 234 3.76 -6.65 9.05
C LEU A 234 2.46 -6.74 9.85
N ALA A 235 2.54 -6.38 11.13
CA ALA A 235 1.40 -6.37 12.02
C ALA A 235 0.72 -5.00 11.96
N TRP A 236 -0.40 -4.90 11.25
CA TRP A 236 -1.13 -3.65 11.06
C TRP A 236 -2.21 -3.47 12.12
N SER A 237 -2.40 -2.21 12.55
CA SER A 237 -3.47 -1.79 13.44
C SER A 237 -4.85 -2.03 12.82
N ASP A 238 -5.90 -1.84 13.63
CA ASP A 238 -7.26 -1.67 13.10
C ASP A 238 -7.33 -0.48 12.12
N LYS A 239 -8.31 -0.54 11.21
CA LYS A 239 -8.58 0.50 10.22
C LYS A 239 -9.08 1.79 10.88
N THR A 240 -8.59 2.91 10.40
CA THR A 240 -9.13 4.24 10.72
C THR A 240 -9.63 4.87 9.42
N HIS A 241 -10.94 5.15 9.35
CA HIS A 241 -11.51 5.82 8.18
C HIS A 241 -10.94 7.23 8.03
N ILE A 242 -10.63 7.64 6.80
CA ILE A 242 -10.22 9.00 6.48
C ILE A 242 -11.47 9.78 6.06
N ASP A 243 -11.89 10.68 6.95
CA ASP A 243 -13.08 11.49 6.74
C ASP A 243 -13.00 12.31 5.45
N GLY A 244 -14.15 12.44 4.77
CA GLY A 244 -14.27 13.17 3.51
C GLY A 244 -13.85 12.38 2.28
N THR A 245 -13.55 11.09 2.40
CA THR A 245 -13.31 10.19 1.25
C THR A 245 -14.53 9.33 0.99
N TRP A 246 -14.98 9.24 -0.27
CA TRP A 246 -16.17 8.50 -0.73
C TRP A 246 -16.39 8.72 -2.24
N ILE A 247 -17.33 7.98 -2.84
CA ILE A 247 -17.82 8.16 -4.21
C ILE A 247 -19.34 8.41 -4.23
N TRP A 248 -19.83 9.44 -4.93
CA TRP A 248 -21.25 9.78 -4.94
C TRP A 248 -21.78 10.26 -6.29
N THR A 249 -23.11 10.37 -6.37
CA THR A 249 -23.83 10.99 -7.47
C THR A 249 -24.45 12.32 -7.03
N TYR A 250 -24.76 13.19 -8.00
CA TYR A 250 -25.34 14.52 -7.75
C TYR A 250 -26.55 14.55 -6.78
N PRO A 251 -27.46 13.55 -6.76
CA PRO A 251 -28.55 13.52 -5.80
C PRO A 251 -28.13 13.47 -4.33
N TYR A 252 -26.92 12.96 -4.03
CA TYR A 252 -26.38 12.86 -2.67
C TYR A 252 -25.50 14.06 -2.28
N GLY A 253 -25.06 14.87 -3.25
CA GLY A 253 -24.24 16.05 -3.02
C GLY A 253 -23.68 16.63 -4.31
N GLY A 254 -23.33 17.93 -4.32
CA GLY A 254 -22.53 18.50 -5.41
C GLY A 254 -21.09 17.99 -5.37
N CYS A 255 -20.37 18.14 -6.49
CA CYS A 255 -18.93 17.90 -6.53
C CYS A 255 -18.19 19.26 -6.52
N ALA A 256 -17.13 19.37 -5.74
CA ALA A 256 -16.10 20.36 -6.01
C ALA A 256 -15.39 20.03 -7.34
N PRO A 257 -14.74 21.01 -8.00
CA PRO A 257 -14.11 20.76 -9.30
C PRO A 257 -13.08 19.62 -9.32
N TYR A 258 -12.40 19.36 -8.20
CA TYR A 258 -11.43 18.27 -8.07
C TYR A 258 -12.10 16.91 -7.82
N GLU A 259 -13.33 16.89 -7.33
CA GLU A 259 -14.06 15.65 -7.04
C GLU A 259 -14.78 15.12 -8.28
N LEU A 260 -14.91 15.94 -9.34
CA LEU A 260 -15.63 15.57 -10.55
C LEU A 260 -14.94 14.41 -11.28
N ILE A 261 -15.65 13.30 -11.40
CA ILE A 261 -15.23 12.21 -12.28
C ILE A 261 -15.57 12.64 -13.71
N GLY A 262 -14.53 12.92 -14.51
CA GLY A 262 -14.68 13.23 -15.93
C GLY A 262 -15.00 11.99 -16.78
N LEU A 263 -15.29 12.23 -18.06
CA LEU A 263 -15.42 11.14 -19.04
C LEU A 263 -14.13 10.33 -19.11
N HIS A 264 -14.21 9.04 -18.79
CA HIS A 264 -13.06 8.14 -18.81
C HIS A 264 -13.11 7.23 -20.05
N PRO A 265 -12.03 7.14 -20.84
CA PRO A 265 -12.03 6.39 -22.12
C PRO A 265 -12.26 4.88 -21.95
N ASN A 266 -12.03 4.35 -20.75
CA ASN A 266 -12.13 2.92 -20.44
C ASN A 266 -13.28 2.57 -19.47
N ILE A 267 -14.10 3.53 -19.06
CA ILE A 267 -15.32 3.26 -18.28
C ILE A 267 -16.50 3.43 -19.23
N TYR A 268 -17.39 2.44 -19.27
CA TYR A 268 -18.55 2.43 -20.16
C TYR A 268 -19.38 3.72 -20.02
N ALA A 269 -20.06 4.11 -21.09
CA ALA A 269 -20.79 5.38 -21.21
C ALA A 269 -21.89 5.63 -20.14
N ASN A 270 -22.21 4.63 -19.32
CA ASN A 270 -23.07 4.74 -18.15
C ASN A 270 -22.23 4.96 -16.87
N GLN A 271 -21.44 6.02 -16.85
CA GLN A 271 -20.71 6.44 -15.67
C GLN A 271 -21.67 6.45 -14.45
N GLU A 272 -21.43 5.54 -13.50
CA GLU A 272 -22.33 5.29 -12.37
C GLU A 272 -22.23 6.40 -11.31
N TRP A 273 -21.08 7.08 -11.26
CA TRP A 273 -20.71 8.01 -10.21
C TRP A 273 -20.30 9.36 -10.80
N ASP A 274 -20.75 10.45 -10.18
CA ASP A 274 -20.45 11.80 -10.63
C ASP A 274 -19.22 12.39 -9.93
N CYS A 275 -19.02 12.01 -8.67
CA CYS A 275 -17.99 12.56 -7.81
C CYS A 275 -17.20 11.46 -7.09
N LEU A 276 -15.90 11.64 -6.92
CA LEU A 276 -14.99 10.82 -6.12
C LEU A 276 -14.07 11.75 -5.33
N ALA A 277 -13.90 11.48 -4.04
CA ALA A 277 -12.81 12.01 -3.25
C ALA A 277 -12.11 10.83 -2.59
N GLY A 278 -10.82 10.64 -2.85
CA GLY A 278 -10.05 9.59 -2.19
C GLY A 278 -9.23 8.67 -3.07
N GLY A 279 -9.64 8.38 -4.30
CA GLY A 279 -8.98 7.36 -5.12
C GLY A 279 -8.09 7.94 -6.22
N PRO A 280 -6.84 7.46 -6.41
CA PRO A 280 -6.01 6.64 -5.50
C PRO A 280 -5.34 7.50 -4.41
N PRO A 281 -5.16 6.98 -3.17
CA PRO A 281 -4.49 7.73 -2.12
C PRO A 281 -2.98 7.89 -2.37
N GLY A 282 -2.40 8.86 -1.67
CA GLY A 282 -0.97 9.03 -1.43
C GLY A 282 -0.71 9.33 0.05
N ILE A 283 0.51 9.08 0.53
CA ILE A 283 0.91 9.36 1.91
C ILE A 283 2.30 10.00 1.97
N TYR A 284 2.47 10.94 2.90
CA TYR A 284 3.77 11.50 3.27
C TYR A 284 3.78 11.87 4.75
N VAL A 285 4.91 11.68 5.42
CA VAL A 285 5.08 12.08 6.83
C VAL A 285 6.22 13.09 6.92
N GLU A 286 5.94 14.23 7.55
CA GLU A 286 6.93 15.27 7.83
C GLU A 286 6.85 15.64 9.32
N GLY A 287 7.92 15.35 10.06
CA GLY A 287 7.95 15.58 11.50
C GLY A 287 6.84 14.79 12.20
N ASP A 288 5.91 15.50 12.83
CA ASP A 288 4.75 14.98 13.55
C ASP A 288 3.44 15.10 12.75
N THR A 289 3.51 15.35 11.44
CA THR A 289 2.33 15.51 10.60
C THR A 289 2.29 14.42 9.53
N LEU A 290 1.17 13.70 9.49
CA LEU A 290 0.83 12.76 8.44
C LEU A 290 -0.08 13.45 7.43
N TYR A 291 0.38 13.47 6.19
CA TYR A 291 -0.35 13.98 5.03
C TYR A 291 -0.92 12.80 4.26
N VAL A 292 -2.23 12.83 4.03
CA VAL A 292 -2.89 11.95 3.06
C VAL A 292 -3.34 12.78 1.89
N PHE A 293 -2.87 12.40 0.72
CA PHE A 293 -3.27 12.98 -0.55
C PHE A 293 -4.42 12.14 -1.09
N VAL A 294 -5.51 12.81 -1.39
CA VAL A 294 -6.72 12.22 -1.93
C VAL A 294 -6.98 12.91 -3.27
N GLY A 295 -7.16 12.10 -4.32
CA GLY A 295 -7.57 12.56 -5.64
C GLY A 295 -8.91 13.27 -5.58
#